data_AF-A0A183P5P7-F1
#
_entry.id   AF-A0A183P5P7-F1
#
_cell.length_a   1.000
_cell.length_b   1.000
_cell.length_c   1.000
_cell.angle_alpha   90.00
_cell.angle_beta   90.00
_cell.angle_gamma   90.00
#
_symmetry.space_group_name_H-M   'P 1'
#
loop_
_entity.id
_entity.type
_entity.pdbx_description
1 polymer ?
#
loop_
_entity_poly.entity_id
_entity_poly.type
_entity_poly.pdbx_seq_one_letter_code
_entity_poly.pdbx_strand_id
1 'polypeptide(L)'
;MKDVRTKRGADIESDHHLLIAKMKLKLKKHWTIGRTTSQKFNTAFLQDTGKLNKFKIVLRNKFQAFHDLLNGEETTMESNWKGIKEAITSTCHEVLAHKKHHHKEWITVDTLDKIQERRNNSNQYQSNKSRKSQGTS
;
A
#
# COMPACT_ATOMS: atom_id res chain seq x y z
N MET A 1 15.50 22.86 1.81
CA MET A 1 15.96 23.43 3.09
C MET A 1 15.95 24.95 2.90
N LYS A 2 15.40 25.75 3.81
CA LYS A 2 15.28 27.20 3.57
C LYS A 2 15.92 28.10 4.63
N ASP A 3 16.17 27.58 5.84
CA ASP A 3 16.73 28.37 6.94
C ASP A 3 17.49 27.39 7.86
N VAL A 4 18.81 27.58 8.01
CA VAL A 4 19.68 26.79 8.89
C VAL A 4 20.38 27.79 9.79
N ARG A 5 20.24 27.61 11.10
CA ARG A 5 20.84 28.51 12.09
C ARG A 5 21.66 27.72 13.07
N THR A 6 22.87 28.19 13.31
CA THR A 6 23.77 27.69 14.33
C THR A 6 23.48 28.43 15.62
N LYS A 7 23.23 27.71 16.72
CA LYS A 7 23.11 28.28 18.07
C LYS A 7 24.28 27.81 18.92
N ARG A 8 24.88 28.72 19.71
CA ARG A 8 25.82 28.34 20.78
C ARG A 8 25.05 27.62 21.89
N GLY A 9 25.58 26.49 22.34
CA GLY A 9 25.06 25.76 23.50
C GLY A 9 25.19 26.59 24.78
N ALA A 10 24.32 26.34 25.75
CA ALA A 10 24.45 26.92 27.08
C ALA A 10 25.52 26.14 27.86
N ASP A 11 26.50 26.91 28.36
CA ASP A 11 27.50 26.63 29.40
C ASP A 11 27.65 25.18 29.90
N ILE A 12 28.21 24.32 29.05
CA ILE A 12 29.04 23.18 29.46
C ILE A 12 30.12 23.08 28.39
N GLU A 13 31.38 23.15 28.81
CA GLU A 13 32.63 23.13 28.05
C GLU A 13 32.70 21.99 27.01
N SER A 14 31.97 22.13 25.92
CA SER A 14 32.03 21.25 24.76
C SER A 14 31.91 22.13 23.52
N ASP A 15 32.86 21.99 22.59
CA ASP A 15 32.95 22.76 21.34
C ASP A 15 31.84 22.42 20.32
N HIS A 16 30.69 21.96 20.79
CA HIS A 16 29.60 21.48 19.96
C HIS A 16 28.62 22.61 19.64
N HIS A 17 28.56 22.99 18.36
CA HIS A 17 27.57 23.94 17.86
C HIS A 17 26.27 23.23 17.45
N LEU A 18 25.15 23.67 18.02
CA LEU A 18 23.83 23.14 17.68
C LEU A 18 23.35 23.71 16.34
N LEU A 19 23.18 22.84 15.34
CA LEU A 19 22.60 23.20 14.06
C LEU A 19 21.09 22.92 14.07
N ILE A 20 20.30 23.96 13.81
CA ILE A 20 18.84 23.84 13.67
C ILE A 20 18.47 24.19 12.23
N ALA A 21 17.87 23.23 11.53
CA ALA A 21 17.40 23.42 10.15
C ALA A 21 15.88 23.38 10.05
N LYS A 22 15.31 24.32 9.31
CA LYS A 22 13.89 24.36 8.97
C LYS A 22 13.67 23.88 7.54
N MET A 23 12.89 22.80 7.39
CA MET A 23 12.55 22.21 6.10
C MET A 23 11.03 22.22 5.89
N LYS A 24 10.60 22.61 4.69
CA LYS A 24 9.21 22.49 4.24
C LYS A 24 9.13 21.34 3.23
N LEU A 25 8.59 20.21 3.66
CA LEU A 25 8.36 19.04 2.82
C LEU A 25 6.94 19.09 2.25
N LYS A 26 6.78 18.87 0.94
CA LYS A 26 5.49 18.66 0.31
C LYS A 26 5.32 17.15 0.12
N LEU A 27 4.47 16.52 0.94
CA LEU A 27 4.14 15.11 0.81
C LEU A 27 2.83 14.95 0.03
N LYS A 28 2.81 14.03 -0.94
CA LYS A 28 1.61 13.68 -1.71
C LYS A 28 0.61 13.02 -0.76
N LYS A 29 -0.65 13.46 -0.80
CA LYS A 29 -1.74 12.83 -0.04
C LYS A 29 -1.94 11.41 -0.61
N HIS A 30 -1.93 10.40 0.25
CA HIS A 30 -2.33 9.06 -0.15
C HIS A 30 -3.86 8.95 -0.04
N TRP A 31 -4.50 8.29 -1.00
CA TRP A 31 -5.95 8.07 -0.97
C TRP A 31 -6.24 6.80 -0.16
N THR A 32 -6.96 6.92 0.95
CA THR A 32 -7.15 5.85 1.95
C THR A 32 -8.43 5.03 1.73
N ILE A 33 -9.35 5.50 0.88
CA ILE A 33 -10.65 4.86 0.68
C ILE A 33 -10.56 3.92 -0.53
N GLY A 34 -10.56 2.61 -0.28
CA GLY A 34 -10.64 1.57 -1.31
C GLY A 34 -9.34 0.82 -1.58
N ARG A 35 -8.46 0.65 -0.58
CA ARG A 35 -7.28 -0.21 -0.76
C ARG A 35 -7.66 -1.68 -0.55
N THR A 36 -8.44 -2.25 -1.46
CA THR A 36 -8.32 -3.68 -1.70
C THR A 36 -6.92 -3.85 -2.27
N THR A 37 -5.97 -4.33 -1.46
CA THR A 37 -4.62 -4.63 -1.94
C THR A 37 -4.75 -5.75 -2.96
N SER A 38 -4.92 -5.40 -4.24
CA SER A 38 -4.75 -6.33 -5.35
C SER A 38 -3.28 -6.74 -5.33
N GLN A 39 -3.01 -7.79 -4.57
CA GLN A 39 -1.68 -8.30 -4.39
C GLN A 39 -1.36 -9.10 -5.65
N LYS A 40 -0.29 -8.71 -6.34
CA LYS A 40 0.11 -9.39 -7.56
C LYS A 40 0.59 -10.80 -7.20
N PHE A 41 0.15 -11.80 -7.96
CA PHE A 41 0.73 -13.14 -7.88
C PHE A 41 2.19 -13.13 -8.30
N ASN A 42 2.97 -14.07 -7.75
CA ASN A 42 4.36 -14.18 -8.12
C ASN A 42 4.53 -14.95 -9.44
N THR A 43 4.47 -14.21 -10.55
CA THR A 43 4.64 -14.76 -11.91
C THR A 43 6.00 -15.42 -12.15
N ALA A 44 7.02 -15.14 -11.35
CA ALA A 44 8.32 -15.80 -11.46
C ALA A 44 8.23 -17.32 -11.22
N PHE A 45 7.23 -17.80 -10.48
CA PHE A 45 7.02 -19.24 -10.31
C PHE A 45 6.58 -19.96 -11.58
N LEU A 46 6.13 -19.23 -12.62
CA LEU A 46 5.87 -19.84 -13.93
C LEU A 46 7.15 -20.07 -14.74
N GLN A 47 8.29 -19.51 -14.34
CA GLN A 47 9.59 -19.83 -14.95
C GLN A 47 10.14 -21.16 -14.45
N ASP A 48 9.74 -21.60 -13.27
CA ASP A 48 10.06 -22.92 -12.74
C ASP A 48 9.22 -23.97 -13.47
N THR A 49 9.87 -24.87 -14.20
CA THR A 49 9.21 -25.88 -15.03
C THR A 49 8.33 -26.83 -14.21
N GLY A 50 8.73 -27.18 -12.99
CA GLY A 50 7.96 -28.05 -12.10
C GLY A 50 6.67 -27.38 -11.62
N LYS A 51 6.76 -26.12 -11.18
CA LYS A 51 5.60 -25.32 -10.76
C LYS A 51 4.69 -24.97 -11.91
N LEU A 52 5.23 -24.69 -13.10
CA LEU A 52 4.44 -24.49 -14.32
C LEU A 52 3.63 -25.76 -14.64
N ASN A 53 4.25 -26.94 -14.58
CA ASN A 53 3.56 -28.20 -14.84
C ASN A 53 2.49 -28.47 -13.78
N LYS A 54 2.78 -28.23 -12.50
CA LYS A 54 1.79 -28.30 -11.42
C LYS A 54 0.61 -27.36 -11.68
N PHE A 55 0.89 -26.11 -12.07
CA PHE A 55 -0.14 -25.13 -12.41
C PHE A 55 -1.05 -25.65 -13.54
N LYS A 56 -0.47 -26.17 -14.64
CA LYS A 56 -1.23 -26.74 -15.76
C LYS A 56 -2.11 -27.90 -15.33
N ILE A 57 -1.60 -28.82 -14.51
CA ILE A 57 -2.35 -29.99 -14.02
C ILE A 57 -3.51 -29.57 -13.13
N VAL A 58 -3.25 -28.72 -12.12
CA VAL A 58 -4.29 -28.25 -11.19
C VAL A 58 -5.37 -27.47 -11.94
N LEU A 59 -4.96 -26.59 -12.88
CA LEU A 59 -5.89 -25.83 -13.69
C LEU A 59 -6.77 -26.74 -14.53
N ARG A 60 -6.17 -27.70 -15.24
CA ARG A 60 -6.88 -28.67 -16.07
C ARG A 60 -7.89 -29.49 -15.26
N ASN A 61 -7.48 -29.97 -14.08
CA ASN A 61 -8.37 -30.74 -13.21
C ASN A 61 -9.57 -29.91 -12.74
N LYS A 62 -9.36 -28.64 -12.36
CA LYS A 62 -10.44 -27.74 -11.96
C LYS A 62 -11.38 -27.41 -13.13
N PHE A 63 -10.85 -27.20 -14.33
CA PHE A 63 -11.68 -26.98 -15.51
C PHE A 63 -12.47 -28.23 -15.93
N GLN A 64 -11.90 -29.42 -15.75
CA GLN A 64 -12.63 -30.66 -16.00
C GLN A 64 -13.83 -30.78 -15.05
N ALA A 65 -13.58 -30.63 -13.74
CA ALA A 65 -14.65 -30.65 -12.73
C ALA A 65 -15.70 -29.56 -12.97
N PHE A 66 -15.27 -28.38 -13.42
CA PHE A 66 -16.17 -27.29 -13.79
C PHE A 66 -17.03 -27.66 -15.00
N HIS A 67 -16.45 -28.24 -16.06
CA HIS A 67 -17.19 -28.68 -17.25
C HIS A 67 -18.18 -29.81 -16.93
N ASP A 68 -17.78 -30.77 -16.08
CA ASP A 68 -18.66 -31.86 -15.65
C ASP A 68 -19.89 -31.32 -14.88
N LEU A 69 -19.73 -30.24 -14.12
CA LEU A 69 -20.81 -29.53 -13.44
C LEU A 69 -21.74 -28.79 -14.44
N LEU A 70 -21.19 -28.19 -15.49
CA LEU A 70 -21.98 -27.49 -16.52
C LEU A 70 -22.85 -28.41 -17.38
N ASN A 71 -22.43 -29.66 -17.59
CA ASN A 71 -23.15 -30.61 -18.43
C ASN A 71 -24.49 -31.08 -17.83
N GLY A 72 -24.80 -30.73 -16.58
CA GLY A 72 -26.02 -31.14 -15.89
C GLY A 72 -27.05 -30.03 -15.61
N GLU A 73 -26.73 -28.75 -15.88
CA GLU A 73 -27.55 -27.62 -15.44
C GLU A 73 -27.63 -26.53 -16.53
N GLU A 74 -28.81 -25.92 -16.71
CA GLU A 74 -29.00 -24.79 -17.63
C GLU A 74 -28.28 -23.54 -17.07
N THR A 75 -26.98 -23.46 -17.34
CA THR A 75 -26.11 -22.43 -16.77
C THR A 75 -26.19 -21.13 -17.57
N THR A 76 -26.34 -20.01 -16.86
CA THR A 76 -26.34 -18.69 -17.49
C THR A 76 -24.91 -18.31 -17.90
N MET A 77 -24.76 -17.47 -18.92
CA MET A 77 -23.44 -16.98 -19.34
C MET A 77 -22.66 -16.31 -18.17
N GLU A 78 -23.37 -15.71 -17.22
CA GLU A 78 -22.77 -15.08 -16.05
C GLU A 78 -22.19 -16.12 -15.05
N SER A 79 -22.91 -17.22 -14.78
CA SER A 79 -22.38 -18.29 -13.92
C SER A 79 -21.17 -18.96 -14.57
N ASN A 80 -21.19 -19.11 -15.90
CA ASN A 80 -20.05 -19.63 -16.66
C ASN A 80 -18.81 -18.74 -16.52
N TRP A 81 -18.99 -17.44 -16.72
CA TRP A 81 -17.92 -16.47 -16.52
C TRP A 81 -17.37 -16.46 -15.10
N LYS A 82 -18.25 -16.59 -14.09
CA LYS A 82 -17.86 -16.66 -12.68
C LYS A 82 -17.01 -17.90 -12.40
N GLY A 83 -17.41 -19.07 -12.87
CA GLY A 83 -16.68 -20.32 -12.67
C GLY A 83 -15.30 -20.33 -13.34
N ILE A 84 -15.19 -19.79 -14.55
CA ILE A 84 -13.88 -19.61 -15.23
C ILE A 84 -12.96 -18.74 -14.38
N LYS A 85 -13.47 -17.61 -13.88
CA LYS A 85 -12.70 -16.68 -13.06
C LYS A 85 -12.25 -17.33 -11.75
N GLU A 86 -13.11 -18.12 -11.11
CA GLU A 86 -12.81 -18.83 -9.86
C GLU A 86 -11.78 -19.95 -10.05
N ALA A 87 -11.88 -20.74 -11.14
CA ALA A 87 -10.92 -21.79 -11.46
C ALA A 87 -9.50 -21.22 -11.65
N ILE A 88 -9.38 -20.13 -12.42
CA ILE A 88 -8.09 -19.46 -12.66
C ILE A 88 -7.58 -18.84 -11.36
N THR A 89 -8.42 -18.07 -10.66
CA THR A 89 -8.02 -17.34 -9.46
C THR A 89 -7.60 -18.28 -8.33
N SER A 90 -8.34 -19.36 -8.10
CA SER A 90 -8.00 -20.36 -7.08
C SER A 90 -6.69 -21.10 -7.40
N THR A 91 -6.43 -21.41 -8.67
CA THR A 91 -5.17 -22.05 -9.09
C THR A 91 -3.98 -21.11 -8.90
N CYS A 92 -4.14 -19.82 -9.21
CA CYS A 92 -3.12 -18.80 -8.93
C CYS A 92 -2.80 -18.71 -7.44
N HIS A 93 -3.80 -18.73 -6.56
CA HIS A 93 -3.59 -18.75 -5.11
C HIS A 93 -2.82 -19.98 -4.64
N GLU A 94 -3.18 -21.16 -5.16
CA GLU A 94 -2.60 -22.44 -4.73
C GLU A 94 -1.15 -22.63 -5.19
N VAL A 95 -0.80 -22.19 -6.40
CA VAL A 95 0.50 -22.49 -7.00
C VAL A 95 1.44 -21.30 -7.05
N LEU A 96 0.93 -20.10 -7.34
CA LEU A 96 1.78 -18.92 -7.55
C LEU A 96 2.01 -18.14 -6.27
N ALA A 97 1.14 -18.27 -5.26
CA ALA A 97 1.17 -17.44 -4.07
C ALA A 97 1.25 -15.92 -4.39
N HIS A 98 1.11 -15.10 -3.36
CA HIS A 98 1.23 -13.67 -3.54
C HIS A 98 2.69 -13.21 -3.48
N LYS A 99 3.05 -12.19 -4.28
CA LYS A 99 4.33 -11.51 -4.10
C LYS A 99 4.40 -10.95 -2.70
N LYS A 100 5.42 -11.34 -1.94
CA LYS A 100 5.71 -10.73 -0.65
C LYS A 100 6.02 -9.27 -0.91
N HIS A 101 5.23 -8.38 -0.33
CA HIS A 101 5.60 -6.98 -0.26
C HIS A 101 6.74 -6.89 0.76
N HIS A 102 7.91 -6.43 0.33
CA HIS A 102 8.93 -5.98 1.27
C HIS A 102 8.42 -4.70 1.93
N HIS A 103 7.62 -4.89 2.98
CA HIS A 103 7.20 -3.81 3.83
C HIS A 103 8.44 -3.27 4.52
N LYS A 104 8.70 -1.97 4.39
CA LYS A 104 9.65 -1.31 5.27
C LYS A 104 8.93 -1.10 6.59
N GLU A 105 9.43 -1.69 7.67
CA GLU A 105 8.81 -1.66 9.00
C GLU A 105 8.50 -0.23 9.49
N TRP A 106 9.21 0.77 8.98
CA TRP A 106 8.98 2.18 9.34
C TRP A 106 7.87 2.88 8.52
N ILE A 107 7.28 2.26 7.49
CA ILE A 107 6.17 2.83 6.71
C ILE A 107 4.87 2.09 7.02
N THR A 108 4.48 2.07 8.30
CA THR A 108 3.20 1.50 8.74
C THR A 108 2.01 2.43 8.46
N VAL A 109 0.80 1.88 8.54
CA VAL A 109 -0.44 2.68 8.50
C VAL A 109 -0.42 3.70 9.63
N ASP A 110 -0.06 3.30 10.85
CA ASP A 110 0.10 4.19 12.00
C ASP A 110 1.07 5.36 11.74
N THR A 111 2.14 5.11 10.99
CA THR A 111 3.11 6.16 10.62
C THR A 111 2.46 7.17 9.66
N LEU A 112 1.66 6.70 8.71
CA LEU A 112 0.91 7.55 7.79
C LEU A 112 -0.18 8.35 8.51
N ASP A 113 -0.85 7.76 9.49
CA ASP A 113 -1.87 8.43 10.31
C ASP A 113 -1.26 9.55 11.15
N LYS A 114 -0.14 9.27 11.83
CA LYS A 114 0.62 10.29 12.58
C LYS A 114 1.09 11.45 11.69
N ILE A 115 1.44 11.18 10.43
CA ILE A 115 1.78 12.24 9.45
C ILE A 115 0.55 13.08 9.12
N GLN A 116 -0.61 12.45 8.94
CA GLN A 116 -1.86 13.14 8.64
C GLN A 116 -2.35 14.00 9.82
N GLU A 117 -2.28 13.49 11.05
CA GLU A 117 -2.60 14.24 12.27
C GLU A 117 -1.73 15.50 12.42
N ARG A 118 -0.40 15.35 12.26
CA ARG A 118 0.51 16.51 12.30
C ARG A 118 0.16 17.56 11.25
N ARG A 119 -0.28 17.14 10.06
CA ARG A 119 -0.73 18.05 9.01
C ARG A 119 -2.00 18.80 9.40
N ASN A 120 -2.98 18.10 9.97
CA ASN A 120 -4.21 18.72 10.44
C ASN A 120 -3.92 19.77 11.52
N ASN A 121 -3.09 19.42 12.50
CA ASN A 121 -2.68 20.33 13.57
C ASN A 121 -1.94 21.57 13.03
N SER A 122 -1.05 21.38 12.06
CA SER A 122 -0.34 22.50 11.42
C SER A 122 -1.29 23.41 10.63
N ASN A 123 -2.29 22.86 9.94
CA ASN A 123 -3.28 23.65 9.20
C ASN A 123 -4.17 24.45 10.16
N GLN A 124 -4.59 23.84 11.28
CA GLN A 124 -5.38 24.49 12.31
C GLN A 124 -4.61 25.67 12.94
N TYR A 125 -3.33 25.47 13.27
CA TYR A 125 -2.47 26.55 13.78
C TYR A 125 -2.36 27.72 12.80
N GLN A 126 -2.14 27.44 11.50
CA GLN A 126 -2.06 28.48 10.47
C GLN A 126 -3.38 29.23 10.29
N SER A 127 -4.52 28.53 10.30
CA SER A 127 -5.84 29.14 10.25
C SER A 127 -6.10 30.06 11.45
N ASN A 128 -5.77 29.61 12.67
CA ASN A 128 -5.91 30.40 13.89
C ASN A 128 -5.02 31.66 13.87
N LYS A 129 -3.79 31.56 13.35
CA LYS A 129 -2.89 32.70 13.19
C LYS A 129 -3.43 33.73 12.19
N SER A 130 -4.00 33.28 11.08
CA SER A 130 -4.59 34.15 10.05
C SER A 130 -5.85 34.88 10.54
N ARG A 131 -6.64 34.26 11.42
CA ARG A 131 -7.81 34.90 12.05
C ARG A 131 -7.41 35.97 13.06
N LYS A 132 -6.37 35.72 13.86
CA LYS A 132 -5.84 36.71 14.81
C LYS A 132 -5.31 37.98 14.13
N SER A 133 -4.77 37.88 12.92
CA SER A 133 -4.30 39.05 12.15
C SER A 133 -5.42 39.85 11.47
N GLN A 134 -6.65 39.33 11.39
CA GLN A 134 -7.79 40.04 10.80
C GLN A 134 -8.70 40.73 11.84
N GLY A 135 -8.59 40.35 13.13
CA GLY A 135 -9.32 40.97 14.24
C GLY A 135 -8.60 42.14 14.91
N THR A 136 -7.44 42.54 14.39
CA THR A 136 -6.67 43.71 14.82
C THR A 136 -6.67 44.74 13.69
N SER A 137 -7.84 45.32 13.41
CA SER A 137 -7.97 46.50 12.55
C SER A 137 -9.17 47.32 12.97
#